data_AF-A0A7S3MHY9-F1
#
_entry.id   AF-A0A7S3MHY9-F1
#
_cell.length_a   1.000
_cell.length_b   1.000
_cell.length_c   1.000
_cell.angle_alpha   90.00
_cell.angle_beta   90.00
_cell.angle_gamma   90.00
#
_symmetry.space_group_name_H-M   'P 1'
#
loop_
_entity.id
_entity.type
_entity.pdbx_description
1 polymer ?
#
loop_
_entity_poly.entity_id
_entity_poly.type
_entity_poly.pdbx_seq_one_letter_code
_entity_poly.pdbx_strand_id
1 'polypeptide(L)'
;LGWPHSGMMVRCEVYAAVVLMLLGSIAHVSALGNHLTVDWTTGEVHSPMAKTIQAHQSVCTDKVYYYHHNNWGMGSDLHTWTQAVCNSMEKGATLLEVPDGWIWNDRTFCHTGPTLPKVQPLSCYFNLDKHCPESTTFPDKMMSYNHSYDRCPKYIQDDRTRQIFRASAIEYLFSNMSKRLIAEAEKEIHGVFGSDGIPENMITVHLRWGDKKREMKLVTQQEYVDAIDKMVRDHAIAHPHVYITTESKEALEKIEQYVKQHKPKWKLYNY
;
A
#
# COMPACT_ATOMS: atom_id res chain seq x y z
N LEU A 1 13.12 -17.87 -16.03
CA LEU A 1 12.44 -18.53 -14.88
C LEU A 1 11.05 -17.90 -14.74
N GLY A 2 10.11 -18.30 -15.59
CA GLY A 2 8.72 -17.82 -15.53
C GLY A 2 7.95 -18.68 -14.55
N TRP A 3 7.52 -18.09 -13.44
CA TRP A 3 6.64 -18.75 -12.46
C TRP A 3 5.19 -18.68 -12.97
N PRO A 4 4.52 -19.82 -13.26
CA PRO A 4 3.15 -19.82 -13.79
C PRO A 4 2.07 -19.49 -12.73
N HIS A 5 2.46 -19.18 -11.49
CA HIS A 5 1.55 -18.87 -10.37
C HIS A 5 1.51 -17.38 -9.99
N SER A 6 2.11 -16.50 -10.80
CA SER A 6 2.23 -15.06 -10.50
C SER A 6 0.89 -14.34 -10.33
N GLY A 7 -0.16 -14.74 -11.05
CA GLY A 7 -1.47 -14.04 -10.99
C GLY A 7 -2.17 -14.11 -9.63
N MET A 8 -2.09 -15.26 -8.93
CA MET A 8 -2.75 -15.41 -7.62
C MET A 8 -1.96 -14.73 -6.50
N MET A 9 -0.63 -14.73 -6.61
CA MET A 9 0.26 -14.07 -5.65
C MET A 9 0.21 -12.54 -5.77
N VAL A 10 0.15 -11.99 -6.99
CA VAL A 10 -0.02 -10.55 -7.23
C VAL A 10 -1.33 -10.04 -6.63
N ARG A 11 -2.42 -10.80 -6.77
CA ARG A 11 -3.70 -10.51 -6.12
C ARG A 11 -3.54 -10.48 -4.60
N CYS A 12 -3.02 -11.56 -4.01
CA CYS A 12 -2.87 -11.64 -2.56
C CYS A 12 -2.01 -10.51 -2.00
N GLU A 13 -0.92 -10.11 -2.68
CA GLU A 13 -0.06 -9.04 -2.18
C GLU A 13 -0.69 -7.65 -2.33
N VAL A 14 -1.33 -7.33 -3.47
CA VAL A 14 -2.05 -6.07 -3.65
C VAL A 14 -3.20 -5.97 -2.64
N TYR A 15 -4.00 -7.02 -2.48
CA TYR A 15 -5.08 -7.04 -1.51
C TYR A 15 -4.58 -7.05 -0.08
N ALA A 16 -3.54 -7.81 0.27
CA ALA A 16 -2.97 -7.79 1.61
C ALA A 16 -2.35 -6.42 1.92
N ALA A 17 -1.68 -5.76 0.98
CA ALA A 17 -1.16 -4.43 1.22
C ALA A 17 -2.25 -3.37 1.29
N VAL A 18 -3.29 -3.47 0.45
CA VAL A 18 -4.47 -2.61 0.53
C VAL A 18 -5.17 -2.86 1.87
N VAL A 19 -5.42 -4.10 2.27
CA VAL A 19 -5.96 -4.47 3.58
C VAL A 19 -5.06 -3.99 4.72
N LEU A 20 -3.75 -4.16 4.65
CA LEU A 20 -2.80 -3.66 5.65
C LEU A 20 -2.78 -2.14 5.71
N MET A 21 -2.94 -1.44 4.59
CA MET A 21 -3.04 0.01 4.53
C MET A 21 -4.41 0.51 4.97
N LEU A 22 -5.49 -0.24 4.69
CA LEU A 22 -6.84 0.00 5.19
C LEU A 22 -6.92 -0.20 6.70
N LEU A 23 -6.24 -1.22 7.22
CA LEU A 23 -6.13 -1.53 8.65
C LEU A 23 -5.11 -0.64 9.37
N GLY A 24 -4.06 -0.20 8.66
CA GLY A 24 -2.92 0.52 9.22
C GLY A 24 -2.98 2.05 9.07
N SER A 25 -3.92 2.58 8.30
CA SER A 25 -4.17 4.02 8.22
C SER A 25 -4.82 4.49 9.51
N ILE A 26 -3.94 5.01 10.38
CA ILE A 26 -4.21 5.77 11.60
C ILE A 26 -4.58 4.89 12.80
N ALA A 27 -3.67 4.87 13.78
CA ALA A 27 -3.92 4.54 15.17
C ALA A 27 -4.91 5.55 15.80
N HIS A 28 -6.14 5.52 15.32
CA HIS A 28 -7.32 6.00 16.02
C HIS A 28 -8.15 4.75 16.27
N VAL A 29 -8.28 4.39 17.54
CA VAL A 29 -9.26 3.43 18.00
C VAL A 29 -10.63 4.06 17.74
N SER A 30 -11.17 3.91 16.53
CA SER A 30 -12.57 4.18 16.27
C SER A 30 -13.33 2.86 16.40
N ALA A 31 -14.00 2.71 17.54
CA ALA A 31 -15.20 1.90 17.60
C ALA A 31 -16.17 2.48 16.56
N LEU A 32 -16.49 1.76 15.49
CA LEU A 32 -17.76 1.87 14.74
C LEU A 32 -17.75 0.95 13.49
N GLY A 33 -18.29 -0.26 13.65
CA GLY A 33 -19.13 -0.93 12.64
C GLY A 33 -18.44 -1.73 11.52
N ASN A 34 -19.29 -2.51 10.82
CA ASN A 34 -18.96 -3.49 9.77
C ASN A 34 -18.38 -2.88 8.47
N HIS A 35 -17.74 -1.71 8.52
CA HIS A 35 -17.27 -0.96 7.36
C HIS A 35 -15.79 -0.55 7.51
N LEU A 36 -15.15 -0.18 6.40
CA LEU A 36 -13.82 0.41 6.42
C LEU A 36 -13.81 1.66 7.32
N THR A 37 -12.78 1.82 8.14
CA THR A 37 -12.64 2.93 9.09
C THR A 37 -12.51 4.30 8.42
N VAL A 38 -12.15 4.32 7.13
CA VAL A 38 -11.99 5.53 6.31
C VAL A 38 -12.87 5.37 5.07
N ASP A 39 -13.62 6.42 4.73
CA ASP A 39 -14.38 6.50 3.48
C ASP A 39 -13.47 6.92 2.32
N TRP A 40 -12.96 5.92 1.61
CA TRP A 40 -12.08 6.08 0.45
C TRP A 40 -12.81 6.43 -0.85
N THR A 41 -14.13 6.66 -0.80
CA THR A 41 -14.93 7.05 -1.96
C THR A 41 -14.98 8.56 -2.18
N THR A 42 -14.67 9.34 -1.14
CA THR A 42 -14.82 10.81 -1.15
C THR A 42 -13.77 11.53 -1.98
N GLY A 43 -12.60 10.92 -2.21
CA GLY A 43 -11.48 11.62 -2.85
C GLY A 43 -10.73 12.57 -1.92
N GLU A 44 -11.15 12.72 -0.66
CA GLU A 44 -10.62 13.74 0.23
C GLU A 44 -9.22 13.37 0.72
N VAL A 45 -8.31 14.33 0.62
CA VAL A 45 -6.99 14.28 1.27
C VAL A 45 -6.97 15.24 2.44
N HIS A 46 -6.44 14.81 3.58
CA HIS A 46 -6.47 15.55 4.83
C HIS A 46 -5.16 16.28 5.09
N SER A 47 -4.01 15.64 4.88
CA SER A 47 -2.73 16.26 5.21
C SER A 47 -2.43 17.47 4.29
N PRO A 48 -1.85 18.57 4.82
CA PRO A 48 -1.51 19.74 4.00
C PRO A 48 -0.61 19.41 2.81
N MET A 49 0.32 18.46 2.99
CA MET A 49 1.19 18.01 1.92
C MET A 49 0.45 17.15 0.89
N ALA A 50 -0.48 16.28 1.28
CA ALA A 50 -1.31 15.53 0.33
C ALA A 50 -2.20 16.47 -0.52
N LYS A 51 -2.76 17.53 0.09
CA LYS A 51 -3.46 18.61 -0.63
C LYS A 51 -2.55 19.32 -1.65
N THR A 52 -1.30 19.57 -1.26
CA THR A 52 -0.30 20.17 -2.16
C THR A 52 0.04 19.24 -3.33
N ILE A 53 0.22 17.93 -3.06
CA ILE A 53 0.44 16.91 -4.09
C ILE A 53 -0.77 16.84 -5.02
N GLN A 54 -1.99 16.77 -4.47
CA GLN A 54 -3.24 16.72 -5.24
C GLN A 54 -3.39 17.96 -6.13
N ALA A 55 -3.17 19.17 -5.61
CA ALA A 55 -3.25 20.40 -6.40
C ALA A 55 -2.22 20.42 -7.55
N HIS A 56 -1.02 19.88 -7.31
CA HIS A 56 0.00 19.80 -8.35
C HIS A 56 -0.31 18.71 -9.40
N GLN A 57 -0.80 17.55 -8.96
CA GLN A 57 -1.05 16.40 -9.82
C GLN A 57 -2.44 16.41 -10.47
N SER A 58 -3.37 17.30 -10.09
CA SER A 58 -4.69 17.39 -10.72
C SER A 58 -4.69 18.12 -12.07
N VAL A 59 -3.71 19.00 -12.32
CA VAL A 59 -3.62 19.80 -13.55
C VAL A 59 -2.42 19.36 -14.39
N CYS A 60 -2.60 19.19 -15.70
CA CYS A 60 -1.48 18.96 -16.60
C CYS A 60 -0.68 20.26 -16.77
N THR A 61 0.61 20.17 -16.53
CA THR A 61 1.57 21.25 -16.81
C THR A 61 2.13 21.08 -18.24
N ASP A 62 2.73 22.15 -18.77
CA ASP A 62 3.50 22.14 -20.02
C ASP A 62 4.69 21.17 -19.98
N LYS A 63 5.20 20.89 -18.77
CA LYS A 63 6.27 19.91 -18.53
C LYS A 63 5.69 18.59 -18.02
N VAL A 64 6.01 17.50 -18.71
CA VAL A 64 5.62 16.15 -18.29
C VAL A 64 6.86 15.30 -18.09
N TYR A 65 6.87 14.53 -17.00
CA TYR A 65 7.90 13.55 -16.70
C TYR A 65 7.26 12.17 -16.57
N TYR A 66 7.94 11.16 -17.11
CA TYR A 66 7.44 9.80 -17.08
C TYR A 66 8.19 8.98 -16.05
N TYR A 67 7.46 8.24 -15.24
CA TYR A 67 8.00 7.34 -14.24
C TYR A 67 7.95 5.89 -14.71
N HIS A 68 9.10 5.22 -14.63
CA HIS A 68 9.22 3.79 -14.88
C HIS A 68 9.42 3.04 -13.55
N HIS A 69 8.50 2.14 -13.22
CA HIS A 69 8.55 1.29 -12.03
C HIS A 69 9.79 0.39 -12.01
N ASN A 70 10.30 0.04 -10.83
CA ASN A 70 11.49 -0.80 -10.69
C ASN A 70 11.19 -2.30 -10.74
N ASN A 71 9.94 -2.68 -10.46
CA ASN A 71 9.44 -4.05 -10.50
C ASN A 71 10.18 -5.01 -9.55
N TRP A 72 10.72 -4.53 -8.44
CA TRP A 72 11.38 -5.35 -7.40
C TRP A 72 10.39 -5.88 -6.34
N GLY A 73 9.31 -5.16 -6.11
CA GLY A 73 8.35 -5.43 -5.05
C GLY A 73 7.33 -4.29 -5.00
N MET A 74 6.06 -4.57 -4.75
CA MET A 74 5.03 -3.52 -4.77
C MET A 74 5.36 -2.37 -3.80
N GLY A 75 5.77 -2.68 -2.57
CA GLY A 75 6.19 -1.66 -1.61
C GLY A 75 7.42 -0.86 -2.06
N SER A 76 8.33 -1.47 -2.83
CA SER A 76 9.48 -0.78 -3.44
C SER A 76 9.03 0.17 -4.54
N ASP A 77 8.13 -0.28 -5.42
CA ASP A 77 7.56 0.52 -6.50
C ASP A 77 6.80 1.72 -5.98
N LEU A 78 5.94 1.54 -4.96
CA LEU A 78 5.21 2.63 -4.33
C LEU A 78 6.17 3.63 -3.66
N HIS A 79 7.20 3.14 -2.94
CA HIS A 79 8.20 4.04 -2.34
C HIS A 79 8.93 4.87 -3.39
N THR A 80 9.36 4.26 -4.49
CA THR A 80 10.08 4.96 -5.56
C THR A 80 9.16 5.88 -6.36
N TRP A 81 7.88 5.52 -6.50
CA TRP A 81 6.84 6.40 -7.05
C TRP A 81 6.64 7.65 -6.19
N THR A 82 6.56 7.56 -4.86
CA THR A 82 6.42 8.76 -4.00
C THR A 82 7.59 9.74 -4.20
N GLN A 83 8.79 9.22 -4.45
CA GLN A 83 9.95 10.05 -4.74
C GLN A 83 9.89 10.68 -6.13
N ALA A 84 9.41 9.95 -7.13
CA ALA A 84 9.16 10.48 -8.47
C ALA A 84 8.12 11.61 -8.44
N VAL A 85 7.06 11.49 -7.61
CA VAL A 85 6.09 12.57 -7.38
C VAL A 85 6.81 13.82 -6.86
N CYS A 86 7.65 13.67 -5.83
CA CYS A 86 8.41 14.79 -5.28
C CYS A 86 9.32 15.47 -6.31
N ASN A 87 10.06 14.67 -7.08
CA ASN A 87 10.98 15.16 -8.09
C ASN A 87 10.22 15.89 -9.21
N SER A 88 9.04 15.40 -9.59
CA SER A 88 8.19 16.06 -10.58
C SER A 88 7.72 17.43 -10.10
N MET A 89 7.33 17.53 -8.83
CA MET A 89 6.92 18.79 -8.19
C MET A 89 8.06 19.80 -8.08
N GLU A 90 9.27 19.35 -7.73
CA GLU A 90 10.48 20.20 -7.71
C GLU A 90 10.75 20.82 -9.09
N LYS A 91 10.46 20.10 -10.17
CA LYS A 91 10.63 20.57 -11.55
C LYS A 91 9.40 21.32 -12.11
N GLY A 92 8.33 21.46 -11.31
CA GLY A 92 7.06 22.02 -11.77
C GLY A 92 6.46 21.24 -12.93
N ALA A 93 6.57 19.91 -12.90
CA ALA A 93 6.18 19.02 -13.98
C ALA A 93 5.18 17.97 -13.51
N THR A 94 4.19 17.66 -14.33
CA THR A 94 3.25 16.57 -14.09
C THR A 94 3.96 15.24 -14.18
N LEU A 95 3.71 14.35 -13.21
CA LEU A 95 4.14 12.97 -13.29
C LEU A 95 3.10 12.16 -14.05
N LEU A 96 3.53 11.43 -15.07
CA LEU A 96 2.79 10.32 -15.68
C LEU A 96 3.58 9.03 -15.48
N GLU A 97 2.91 7.90 -15.54
CA GLU A 97 3.58 6.59 -15.54
C GLU A 97 3.75 6.07 -16.97
N VAL A 98 4.83 5.32 -17.19
CA VAL A 98 5.03 4.58 -18.44
C VAL A 98 3.97 3.46 -18.51
N PRO A 99 3.15 3.40 -19.59
CA PRO A 99 2.20 2.31 -19.80
C PRO A 99 2.87 0.94 -19.75
N ASP A 100 2.16 -0.07 -19.23
CA ASP A 100 2.62 -1.47 -19.13
C ASP A 100 3.93 -1.71 -18.34
N GLY A 101 4.46 -0.69 -17.67
CA GLY A 101 5.73 -0.78 -16.93
C GLY A 101 5.64 -1.40 -15.53
N TRP A 102 4.44 -1.61 -14.99
CA TRP A 102 4.22 -2.05 -13.61
C TRP A 102 3.74 -3.51 -13.54
N ILE A 103 4.59 -4.40 -13.01
CA ILE A 103 4.30 -5.85 -12.97
C ILE A 103 3.11 -6.24 -12.08
N TRP A 104 2.69 -5.33 -11.19
CA TRP A 104 1.57 -5.55 -10.26
C TRP A 104 0.22 -5.19 -10.87
N ASN A 105 0.20 -4.73 -12.13
CA ASN A 105 -1.03 -4.47 -12.87
C ASN A 105 -1.72 -5.81 -13.24
N ASP A 106 -2.65 -6.26 -12.38
CA ASP A 106 -3.42 -7.48 -12.60
C ASP A 106 -4.32 -7.31 -13.84
N ARG A 107 -3.95 -7.97 -14.93
CA ARG A 107 -4.68 -7.90 -16.20
C ARG A 107 -6.15 -8.29 -16.05
N THR A 108 -6.44 -9.30 -15.25
CA THR A 108 -7.81 -9.79 -15.05
C THR A 108 -8.66 -8.88 -14.16
N PHE A 109 -8.01 -8.06 -13.32
CA PHE A 109 -8.68 -7.03 -12.53
C PHE A 109 -8.79 -5.71 -13.31
N CYS A 110 -7.80 -5.37 -14.11
CA CYS A 110 -7.70 -4.06 -14.76
C CYS A 110 -8.29 -4.00 -16.17
N HIS A 111 -8.50 -5.13 -16.85
CA HIS A 111 -8.96 -5.18 -18.25
C HIS A 111 -10.36 -5.78 -18.43
N THR A 112 -11.24 -5.68 -17.42
CA THR A 112 -12.62 -6.13 -17.57
C THR A 112 -13.48 -5.06 -18.24
N GLY A 113 -13.40 -4.94 -19.56
CA GLY A 113 -14.28 -4.05 -20.32
C GLY A 113 -13.81 -3.76 -21.74
N PRO A 114 -14.69 -3.22 -22.61
CA PRO A 114 -14.34 -2.78 -23.96
C PRO A 114 -13.61 -1.43 -23.99
N THR A 115 -13.45 -0.77 -22.84
CA THR A 115 -12.74 0.50 -22.73
C THR A 115 -11.26 0.30 -22.96
N LEU A 116 -10.64 1.24 -23.68
CA LEU A 116 -9.20 1.29 -23.94
C LEU A 116 -8.41 1.04 -22.64
N PRO A 117 -7.25 0.35 -22.72
CA PRO A 117 -6.40 0.16 -21.55
C PRO A 117 -6.14 1.51 -20.89
N LYS A 118 -6.36 1.58 -19.57
CA LYS A 118 -6.09 2.80 -18.81
C LYS A 118 -4.65 3.25 -19.08
N VAL A 119 -4.46 4.56 -19.22
CA VAL A 119 -3.19 5.12 -19.69
C VAL A 119 -2.08 4.96 -18.65
N GLN A 120 -2.42 4.90 -17.36
CA GLN A 120 -1.46 4.77 -16.26
C GLN A 120 -1.67 3.49 -15.43
N PRO A 121 -0.62 2.72 -15.10
CA PRO A 121 -0.76 1.48 -14.33
C PRO A 121 -1.47 1.63 -12.98
N LEU A 122 -1.15 2.64 -12.16
CA LEU A 122 -1.82 2.82 -10.86
C LEU A 122 -3.30 3.22 -10.98
N SER A 123 -3.70 3.84 -12.09
CA SER A 123 -5.07 4.34 -12.28
C SER A 123 -6.13 3.23 -12.23
N CYS A 124 -5.75 1.98 -12.49
CA CYS A 124 -6.64 0.82 -12.33
C CYS A 124 -7.21 0.73 -10.91
N TYR A 125 -6.33 0.86 -9.92
CA TYR A 125 -6.63 0.66 -8.50
C TYR A 125 -7.05 1.95 -7.81
N PHE A 126 -6.45 3.08 -8.21
CA PHE A 126 -6.46 4.34 -7.48
C PHE A 126 -7.15 5.49 -8.22
N ASN A 127 -7.87 5.21 -9.32
CA ASN A 127 -8.57 6.19 -10.18
C ASN A 127 -7.75 7.45 -10.53
N LEU A 128 -6.42 7.35 -10.54
CA LEU A 128 -5.51 8.44 -10.91
C LEU A 128 -5.37 8.57 -12.44
N ASP A 129 -6.46 8.32 -13.18
CA ASP A 129 -6.37 8.39 -14.64
C ASP A 129 -6.17 9.84 -15.06
N LYS A 130 -4.98 10.13 -15.59
CA LYS A 130 -4.60 11.46 -16.03
C LYS A 130 -4.06 11.38 -17.43
N HIS A 131 -4.70 12.13 -18.32
CA HIS A 131 -4.28 12.31 -19.70
C HIS A 131 -3.83 13.75 -19.90
N CYS A 132 -2.60 13.94 -20.36
CA CYS A 132 -2.05 15.24 -20.75
C CYS A 132 -1.92 15.30 -22.28
N PRO A 133 -2.85 15.95 -23.00
CA PRO A 133 -2.95 15.89 -24.46
C PRO A 133 -1.69 16.33 -25.20
N GLU A 134 -0.89 17.20 -24.59
CA GLU A 134 0.33 17.76 -25.19
C GLU A 134 1.55 16.83 -25.03
N SER A 135 1.44 15.69 -24.34
CA SER A 135 2.57 14.76 -24.14
C SER A 135 2.71 13.74 -25.28
N THR A 136 2.61 14.18 -26.53
CA THR A 136 2.56 13.29 -27.71
C THR A 136 3.94 12.75 -28.13
N THR A 137 5.03 13.29 -27.59
CA THR A 137 6.38 12.76 -27.83
C THR A 137 6.80 11.77 -26.76
N PHE A 138 7.25 10.59 -27.17
CA PHE A 138 7.91 9.59 -26.33
C PHE A 138 9.00 10.27 -25.45
N PRO A 139 9.19 9.87 -24.18
CA PRO A 139 9.80 10.77 -23.20
C PRO A 139 11.30 11.00 -23.40
N ASP A 140 11.66 12.21 -23.83
CA ASP A 140 13.01 12.75 -23.61
C ASP A 140 13.34 12.89 -22.11
N LYS A 141 12.32 12.85 -21.23
CA LYS A 141 12.44 13.05 -19.78
C LYS A 141 11.82 11.88 -19.01
N MET A 142 12.60 10.81 -18.86
CA MET A 142 12.25 9.64 -18.06
C MET A 142 12.88 9.74 -16.67
N MET A 143 12.05 9.69 -15.63
CA MET A 143 12.48 9.41 -14.26
C MET A 143 12.57 7.90 -14.08
N SER A 144 13.79 7.41 -13.87
CA SER A 144 14.01 6.03 -13.45
C SER A 144 14.20 5.95 -11.94
N TYR A 145 14.11 4.74 -11.39
CA TYR A 145 14.45 4.47 -9.99
C TYR A 145 15.90 4.85 -9.64
N ASN A 146 16.83 4.92 -10.60
CA ASN A 146 18.20 5.39 -10.32
C ASN A 146 18.25 6.90 -10.03
N HIS A 147 17.32 7.67 -10.62
CA HIS A 147 17.11 9.09 -10.34
C HIS A 147 16.27 9.34 -9.08
N SER A 148 15.80 8.28 -8.40
CA SER A 148 15.07 8.42 -7.13
C SER A 148 15.96 8.91 -5.96
N TYR A 149 17.27 9.09 -6.19
CA TYR A 149 18.15 9.73 -5.22
C TYR A 149 18.44 11.21 -5.52
N ASP A 150 18.00 11.73 -6.68
CA ASP A 150 17.99 13.17 -6.92
C ASP A 150 16.99 13.77 -5.96
N ARG A 151 17.50 14.37 -4.87
CA ARG A 151 16.66 14.89 -3.79
C ARG A 151 15.80 16.03 -4.32
N CYS A 152 14.58 16.15 -3.80
CA CYS A 152 13.67 17.28 -3.98
C CYS A 152 13.78 18.20 -2.76
N PRO A 153 14.87 18.99 -2.62
CA PRO A 153 15.21 19.68 -1.37
C PRO A 153 14.15 20.70 -0.94
N LYS A 154 13.28 21.17 -1.85
CA LYS A 154 12.16 22.04 -1.49
C LYS A 154 11.18 21.37 -0.53
N TYR A 155 11.00 20.05 -0.66
CA TYR A 155 9.98 19.29 0.09
C TYR A 155 10.60 18.27 1.06
N ILE A 156 11.79 17.73 0.74
CA ILE A 156 12.48 16.71 1.53
C ILE A 156 13.87 17.23 1.90
N GLN A 157 14.02 17.67 3.14
CA GLN A 157 15.25 18.26 3.67
C GLN A 157 16.04 17.25 4.53
N ASP A 158 15.31 16.35 5.18
CA ASP A 158 15.82 15.38 6.14
C ASP A 158 14.96 14.11 6.16
N ASP A 159 15.30 13.18 7.05
CA ASP A 159 14.59 11.92 7.19
C ASP A 159 13.15 12.10 7.67
N ARG A 160 12.88 13.10 8.52
CA ARG A 160 11.53 13.35 9.05
C ARG A 160 10.60 13.86 7.95
N THR A 161 11.03 14.89 7.24
CA THR A 161 10.30 15.47 6.10
C THR A 161 10.14 14.45 4.96
N ARG A 162 11.12 13.56 4.75
CA ARG A 162 10.99 12.42 3.83
C ARG A 162 9.83 11.51 4.22
N GLN A 163 9.72 11.10 5.48
CA GLN A 163 8.62 10.22 5.92
C GLN A 163 7.27 10.91 5.84
N ILE A 164 7.18 12.20 6.20
CA ILE A 164 5.95 12.99 6.05
C ILE A 164 5.53 13.06 4.59
N PHE A 165 6.45 13.40 3.68
CA PHE A 165 6.15 13.47 2.25
C PHE A 165 5.67 12.11 1.72
N ARG A 166 6.35 11.02 2.07
CA ARG A 166 5.96 9.66 1.66
C ARG A 166 4.57 9.31 2.14
N ALA A 167 4.27 9.54 3.42
CA ALA A 167 2.96 9.29 3.98
C ALA A 167 1.87 10.10 3.24
N SER A 168 2.11 11.38 2.98
CA SER A 168 1.19 12.24 2.24
C SER A 168 1.02 11.85 0.76
N ALA A 169 2.08 11.35 0.12
CA ALA A 169 1.99 10.85 -1.25
C ALA A 169 1.17 9.54 -1.33
N ILE A 170 1.33 8.65 -0.34
CA ILE A 170 0.49 7.46 -0.22
C ILE A 170 -0.95 7.83 0.12
N GLU A 171 -1.18 8.78 1.03
CA GLU A 171 -2.53 9.30 1.30
C GLU A 171 -3.19 9.82 0.02
N TYR A 172 -2.48 10.64 -0.78
CA TYR A 172 -2.96 11.09 -2.08
C TYR A 172 -3.26 9.93 -3.04
N LEU A 173 -2.38 8.92 -3.11
CA LEU A 173 -2.60 7.74 -3.95
C LEU A 173 -3.88 6.99 -3.54
N PHE A 174 -4.11 6.84 -2.25
CA PHE A 174 -5.24 6.07 -1.72
C PHE A 174 -6.54 6.89 -1.64
N SER A 175 -6.50 8.20 -1.83
CA SER A 175 -7.67 9.06 -1.61
C SER A 175 -8.83 8.76 -2.55
N ASN A 176 -8.58 8.16 -3.72
CA ASN A 176 -9.59 7.88 -4.73
C ASN A 176 -9.53 6.43 -5.22
N MET A 177 -9.75 5.46 -4.34
CA MET A 177 -9.73 4.05 -4.75
C MET A 177 -10.88 3.68 -5.69
N SER A 178 -10.62 2.74 -6.61
CA SER A 178 -11.65 2.20 -7.48
C SER A 178 -12.73 1.46 -6.67
N LYS A 179 -14.00 1.66 -7.04
CA LYS A 179 -15.14 0.95 -6.40
C LYS A 179 -14.97 -0.57 -6.40
N ARG A 180 -14.35 -1.11 -7.46
CA ARG A 180 -14.05 -2.54 -7.56
C ARG A 180 -13.03 -2.99 -6.51
N LEU A 181 -11.98 -2.20 -6.28
CA LEU A 181 -10.96 -2.53 -5.27
C LEU A 181 -11.57 -2.48 -3.87
N ILE A 182 -12.41 -1.47 -3.60
CA ILE A 182 -13.16 -1.36 -2.34
C ILE A 182 -14.04 -2.60 -2.13
N ALA A 183 -14.81 -3.01 -3.15
CA ALA A 183 -15.68 -4.18 -3.05
C ALA A 183 -14.92 -5.49 -2.81
N GLU A 184 -13.76 -5.70 -3.47
CA GLU A 184 -12.92 -6.88 -3.16
C GLU A 184 -12.35 -6.78 -1.74
N ALA A 185 -11.89 -5.60 -1.29
CA ALA A 185 -11.39 -5.43 0.07
C ALA A 185 -12.46 -5.74 1.13
N GLU A 186 -13.68 -5.25 0.95
CA GLU A 186 -14.82 -5.56 1.84
C GLU A 186 -15.12 -7.07 1.85
N LYS A 187 -15.11 -7.71 0.68
CA LYS A 187 -15.31 -9.15 0.56
C LYS A 187 -14.23 -9.94 1.30
N GLU A 188 -12.95 -9.58 1.15
CA GLU A 188 -11.85 -10.26 1.86
C GLU A 188 -11.93 -9.99 3.38
N ILE A 189 -12.32 -8.78 3.81
CA ILE A 189 -12.58 -8.47 5.22
C ILE A 189 -13.67 -9.39 5.78
N HIS A 190 -14.79 -9.55 5.09
CA HIS A 190 -15.86 -10.45 5.52
C HIS A 190 -15.45 -11.93 5.47
N GLY A 191 -14.58 -12.31 4.54
CA GLY A 191 -14.01 -13.65 4.47
C GLY A 191 -13.14 -13.99 5.68
N VAL A 192 -12.30 -13.05 6.13
CA VAL A 192 -11.38 -13.25 7.26
C VAL A 192 -12.08 -13.08 8.61
N PHE A 193 -12.92 -12.06 8.76
CA PHE A 193 -13.45 -11.67 10.07
C PHE A 193 -14.93 -12.04 10.27
N GLY A 194 -15.64 -12.45 9.21
CA GLY A 194 -17.06 -12.78 9.24
C GLY A 194 -17.98 -11.58 8.96
N SER A 195 -19.29 -11.78 9.17
CA SER A 195 -20.32 -10.75 8.95
C SER A 195 -20.14 -9.51 9.82
N ASP A 196 -19.53 -9.68 10.99
CA ASP A 196 -19.34 -8.62 11.99
C ASP A 196 -18.14 -7.72 11.66
N GLY A 197 -17.40 -8.02 10.59
CA GLY A 197 -16.27 -7.22 10.15
C GLY A 197 -15.07 -7.25 11.11
N ILE A 198 -14.22 -6.23 11.01
CA ILE A 198 -12.95 -6.16 11.75
C ILE A 198 -13.24 -5.97 13.25
N PRO A 199 -12.67 -6.79 14.16
CA PRO A 199 -12.87 -6.61 15.60
C PRO A 199 -12.21 -5.32 16.10
N GLU A 200 -12.79 -4.71 17.12
CA GLU A 200 -12.17 -3.56 17.80
C GLU A 200 -10.83 -3.93 18.45
N ASN A 201 -9.92 -2.96 18.55
CA ASN A 201 -8.61 -3.11 19.18
C ASN A 201 -7.74 -4.23 18.58
N MET A 202 -7.86 -4.45 17.27
CA MET A 202 -7.06 -5.42 16.54
C MET A 202 -5.60 -4.97 16.41
N ILE A 203 -4.67 -5.89 16.65
CA ILE A 203 -3.24 -5.70 16.46
C ILE A 203 -2.83 -6.40 15.17
N THR A 204 -2.20 -5.67 14.26
CA THR A 204 -1.75 -6.22 12.97
C THR A 204 -0.26 -6.57 13.03
N VAL A 205 0.08 -7.76 12.57
CA VAL A 205 1.44 -8.32 12.62
C VAL A 205 1.84 -8.80 11.23
N HIS A 206 2.91 -8.24 10.68
CA HIS A 206 3.49 -8.69 9.41
C HIS A 206 4.75 -9.52 9.65
N LEU A 207 4.68 -10.81 9.31
CA LEU A 207 5.82 -11.73 9.36
C LEU A 207 6.47 -11.81 7.98
N ARG A 208 7.66 -11.23 7.85
CA ARG A 208 8.40 -11.20 6.58
C ARG A 208 9.49 -12.26 6.57
N TRP A 209 9.10 -13.52 6.34
CA TRP A 209 9.96 -14.71 6.50
C TRP A 209 10.39 -15.38 5.18
N GLY A 210 9.87 -14.92 4.04
CA GLY A 210 10.10 -15.47 2.71
C GLY A 210 11.51 -15.22 2.17
N ASP A 211 11.61 -14.45 1.08
CA ASP A 211 12.88 -14.09 0.44
C ASP A 211 13.79 -13.24 1.34
N LYS A 212 13.20 -12.43 2.22
CA LYS A 212 13.90 -11.51 3.11
C LYS A 212 14.80 -12.14 4.15
N LYS A 213 14.70 -13.44 4.40
CA LYS A 213 15.68 -14.16 5.24
C LYS A 213 17.13 -14.06 4.74
N ARG A 214 17.31 -13.70 3.46
CA ARG A 214 18.62 -13.44 2.84
C ARG A 214 19.11 -12.00 3.04
N GLU A 215 18.20 -11.07 3.34
CA GLU A 215 18.49 -9.64 3.49
C GLU A 215 18.57 -9.21 4.95
N MET A 216 17.87 -9.90 5.85
CA MET A 216 17.82 -9.55 7.26
C MET A 216 17.72 -10.77 8.19
N LYS A 217 18.15 -10.56 9.44
CA LYS A 217 17.92 -11.52 10.52
C LYS A 217 16.42 -11.66 10.74
N LEU A 218 15.93 -12.91 10.72
CA LEU A 218 14.55 -13.21 11.03
C LEU A 218 14.26 -12.94 12.51
N VAL A 219 13.13 -12.29 12.76
CA VAL A 219 12.58 -12.06 14.11
C VAL A 219 11.87 -13.33 14.55
N THR A 220 12.16 -13.78 15.77
CA THR A 220 11.60 -15.01 16.35
C THR A 220 10.13 -14.85 16.75
N GLN A 221 9.41 -15.96 16.90
CA GLN A 221 8.03 -15.97 17.41
C GLN A 221 7.90 -15.26 18.76
N GLN A 222 8.87 -15.51 19.65
CA GLN A 222 8.93 -14.88 20.97
C GLN A 222 8.98 -13.36 20.86
N GLU A 223 9.87 -12.81 20.03
CA GLU A 223 10.03 -11.35 19.88
C GLU A 223 8.74 -10.69 19.34
N TYR A 224 8.04 -11.32 18.40
CA TYR A 224 6.72 -10.84 17.96
C TYR A 224 5.69 -10.87 19.09
N VAL A 225 5.59 -11.99 19.81
CA VAL A 225 4.64 -12.13 20.92
C VAL A 225 4.92 -11.13 22.03
N ASP A 226 6.18 -10.91 22.41
CA ASP A 226 6.57 -9.96 23.45
C ASP A 226 6.21 -8.52 23.07
N ALA A 227 6.39 -8.15 21.79
CA ALA A 227 5.99 -6.85 21.29
C ALA A 227 4.47 -6.64 21.34
N ILE A 228 3.68 -7.65 20.93
CA ILE A 228 2.22 -7.62 21.00
C ILE A 228 1.78 -7.53 22.47
N ASP A 229 2.38 -8.32 23.35
CA ASP A 229 2.11 -8.31 24.79
C ASP A 229 2.34 -6.93 25.41
N LYS A 230 3.40 -6.25 24.98
CA LYS A 230 3.68 -4.88 25.40
C LYS A 230 2.55 -3.95 24.97
N MET A 231 2.10 -4.00 23.71
CA MET A 231 0.97 -3.20 23.23
C MET A 231 -0.31 -3.50 24.01
N VAL A 232 -0.61 -4.79 24.25
CA VAL A 232 -1.78 -5.22 25.04
C VAL A 232 -1.77 -4.60 26.44
N ARG A 233 -0.62 -4.57 27.12
CA ARG A 233 -0.48 -3.95 28.43
C ARG A 233 -0.59 -2.43 28.37
N ASP A 234 0.15 -1.79 27.46
CA ASP A 234 0.19 -0.33 27.33
C ASP A 234 -1.19 0.25 27.02
N HIS A 235 -2.03 -0.51 26.30
CA HIS A 235 -3.38 -0.10 25.89
C HIS A 235 -4.51 -0.81 26.65
N ALA A 236 -4.20 -1.56 27.72
CA ALA A 236 -5.16 -2.29 28.56
C ALA A 236 -6.18 -3.14 27.78
N ILE A 237 -5.74 -3.85 26.74
CA ILE A 237 -6.61 -4.65 25.87
C ILE A 237 -6.98 -5.97 26.55
N ALA A 238 -8.24 -6.13 26.96
CA ALA A 238 -8.69 -7.31 27.71
C ALA A 238 -8.74 -8.60 26.86
N HIS A 239 -9.14 -8.49 25.59
CA HIS A 239 -9.30 -9.60 24.66
C HIS A 239 -8.58 -9.31 23.34
N PRO A 240 -7.27 -9.59 23.24
CA PRO A 240 -6.50 -9.24 22.05
C PRO A 240 -6.94 -10.01 20.81
N HIS A 241 -7.27 -9.27 19.77
CA HIS A 241 -7.45 -9.76 18.41
C HIS A 241 -6.18 -9.47 17.63
N VAL A 242 -5.58 -10.48 17.00
CA VAL A 242 -4.32 -10.32 16.26
C VAL A 242 -4.50 -10.80 14.82
N TYR A 243 -4.33 -9.90 13.86
CA TYR A 243 -4.31 -10.23 12.44
C TYR A 243 -2.87 -10.42 11.96
N ILE A 244 -2.58 -11.61 11.43
CA ILE A 244 -1.26 -12.01 10.97
C ILE A 244 -1.27 -12.03 9.45
N THR A 245 -0.30 -11.34 8.85
CA THR A 245 -0.03 -11.38 7.41
C THR A 245 1.39 -11.90 7.18
N THR A 246 1.55 -12.80 6.21
CA THR A 246 2.83 -13.45 5.90
C THR A 246 2.76 -14.12 4.54
N GLU A 247 3.85 -14.07 3.77
CA GLU A 247 4.02 -14.89 2.58
C GLU A 247 4.45 -16.35 2.88
N SER A 248 4.79 -16.65 4.14
CA SER A 248 5.35 -17.94 4.55
C SER A 248 4.35 -18.74 5.40
N LYS A 249 3.86 -19.85 4.83
CA LYS A 249 3.01 -20.83 5.53
C LYS A 249 3.70 -21.39 6.78
N GLU A 250 5.00 -21.68 6.68
CA GLU A 250 5.79 -22.16 7.84
C GLU A 250 5.85 -21.12 8.96
N ALA A 251 5.98 -19.83 8.62
CA ALA A 251 5.98 -18.76 9.63
C ALA A 251 4.63 -18.66 10.34
N LEU A 252 3.53 -18.80 9.59
CA LEU A 252 2.17 -18.81 10.12
C LEU A 252 1.96 -19.98 11.09
N GLU A 253 2.27 -21.21 10.67
CA GLU A 253 2.11 -22.40 11.52
C GLU A 253 2.91 -22.29 12.83
N LYS A 254 4.15 -21.79 12.75
CA LYS A 254 5.01 -21.60 13.93
C LYS A 254 4.46 -20.54 14.89
N ILE A 255 4.01 -19.39 14.38
CA ILE A 255 3.46 -18.35 15.27
C ILE A 255 2.13 -18.80 15.88
N GLU A 256 1.27 -19.51 15.13
CA GLU A 256 0.00 -20.03 15.65
C GLU A 256 0.21 -21.07 16.74
N GLN A 257 1.13 -22.02 16.54
CA GLN A 257 1.48 -23.00 17.56
C GLN A 257 2.05 -22.32 18.81
N TYR A 258 2.93 -21.34 18.63
CA TYR A 258 3.55 -20.62 19.73
C TYR A 258 2.51 -19.82 20.53
N VAL A 259 1.62 -19.08 19.86
CA VAL A 259 0.52 -18.33 20.49
C VAL A 259 -0.45 -19.28 21.20
N LYS A 260 -0.81 -20.42 20.60
CA LYS A 260 -1.69 -21.41 21.24
C LYS A 260 -1.14 -21.91 22.58
N GLN A 261 0.18 -22.08 22.67
CA GLN A 261 0.86 -22.54 23.89
C GLN A 261 0.98 -21.43 24.95
N HIS A 262 1.33 -20.21 24.55
CA HIS A 262 1.73 -19.16 25.49
C HIS A 262 0.65 -18.10 25.73
N LYS A 263 -0.31 -17.97 24.81
CA LYS A 263 -1.33 -16.91 24.77
C LYS A 263 -2.72 -17.47 24.40
N PRO A 264 -3.25 -18.45 25.16
CA PRO A 264 -4.50 -19.16 24.81
C PRO A 264 -5.76 -18.27 24.79
N LYS A 265 -5.67 -17.04 25.30
CA LYS A 265 -6.78 -16.06 25.30
C LYS A 265 -6.79 -15.15 24.07
N TRP A 266 -5.77 -15.20 23.22
CA TRP A 266 -5.71 -14.38 22.01
C TRP A 266 -6.54 -15.02 20.91
N LYS A 267 -7.22 -14.19 20.11
CA LYS A 267 -7.88 -14.63 18.88
C LYS A 267 -7.01 -14.23 17.69
N LEU A 268 -6.55 -15.23 16.94
CA LEU A 268 -5.76 -15.01 15.73
C LEU A 268 -6.65 -15.00 14.49
N TYR A 269 -6.27 -14.16 13.52
CA TYR A 269 -6.82 -14.09 12.18
C TYR A 269 -5.68 -14.12 11.17
N ASN A 270 -5.90 -14.73 10.01
CA ASN A 270 -4.96 -14.73 8.90
C ASN A 270 -5.74 -14.79 7.57
N TYR A 271 -5.04 -14.49 6.47
CA TYR A 271 -5.55 -14.59 5.09
C TYR A 271 -5.30 -16.00 4.52
#